data_AF-L8MYS2-F1
#
_entry.id   AF-L8MYS2-F1
#
_cell.length_a   1.000
_cell.length_b   1.000
_cell.length_c   1.000
_cell.angle_alpha   90.00
_cell.angle_beta   90.00
_cell.angle_gamma   90.00
#
_symmetry.space_group_name_H-M   'P 1'
#
loop_
_entity.id
_entity.type
_entity.pdbx_description
1 polymer ?
#
loop_
_entity_poly.entity_id
_entity_poly.type
_entity_poly.pdbx_seq_one_letter_code
_entity_poly.pdbx_strand_id
1 'polypeptide(L)'
;MTQAITRKSLNASLYETDFLLWTEETVAKLRARDFDHVDLENLIEEIESLGRSEKKEVRNRLKTLLEHLIKRIYVDMPQEFNAWECIIREQRADLELALIDSPSLKTIWN
;
A
#
# COMPACT_ATOMS: atom_id res chain seq x y z
N MET A 1 -7.29 -25.54 -34.55
CA MET A 1 -6.32 -24.83 -33.69
C MET A 1 -6.81 -23.40 -33.65
N THR A 2 -7.47 -22.93 -32.60
CA THR A 2 -6.85 -22.49 -31.34
C THR A 2 -7.88 -22.56 -30.20
N GLN A 3 -7.86 -23.64 -29.41
CA GLN A 3 -8.43 -23.66 -28.06
C GLN A 3 -7.25 -23.41 -27.11
N ALA A 4 -7.12 -22.20 -26.59
CA ALA A 4 -6.25 -21.88 -25.44
C ALA A 4 -6.50 -20.44 -24.96
N ILE A 5 -7.76 -20.07 -24.73
CA ILE A 5 -8.05 -19.04 -23.73
C ILE A 5 -8.42 -19.84 -22.49
N THR A 6 -7.38 -20.10 -21.71
CA THR A 6 -7.39 -20.89 -20.48
C THR A 6 -8.52 -20.40 -19.58
N ARG A 7 -9.46 -21.30 -19.26
CA ARG A 7 -10.46 -21.17 -18.20
C ARG A 7 -9.77 -20.74 -16.90
N LYS A 8 -9.67 -19.44 -16.60
CA LYS A 8 -9.47 -19.00 -15.21
C LYS A 8 -10.81 -19.24 -14.50
N SER A 9 -10.86 -20.39 -13.85
CA SER A 9 -11.86 -20.98 -12.94
C SER A 9 -13.23 -20.30 -12.79
N LEU A 10 -14.29 -21.08 -13.01
CA LEU A 10 -15.70 -20.76 -12.75
C LEU A 10 -16.11 -20.76 -11.26
N ASN A 11 -15.15 -20.77 -10.34
CA ASN A 11 -15.38 -20.59 -8.90
C ASN A 11 -14.55 -19.39 -8.45
N ALA A 12 -15.15 -18.20 -8.47
CA ALA A 12 -14.53 -17.03 -7.88
C ALA A 12 -14.31 -17.32 -6.39
N SER A 13 -13.06 -17.23 -5.93
CA SER A 13 -12.74 -17.54 -4.54
C SER A 13 -13.43 -16.55 -3.61
N LEU A 14 -13.60 -16.91 -2.34
CA LEU A 14 -14.16 -15.98 -1.35
C LEU A 14 -13.30 -14.71 -1.28
N TYR A 15 -11.98 -14.83 -1.47
CA TYR A 15 -11.06 -13.70 -1.61
C TYR A 15 -11.46 -12.72 -2.73
N GLU A 16 -11.86 -13.22 -3.91
CA GLU A 16 -12.25 -12.37 -5.04
C GLU A 16 -13.68 -11.82 -4.94
N THR A 17 -14.57 -12.52 -4.24
CA THR A 17 -16.02 -12.21 -4.19
C THR A 17 -16.45 -11.42 -2.97
N ASP A 18 -15.87 -11.72 -1.80
CA ASP A 18 -16.11 -11.03 -0.54
C ASP A 18 -14.84 -11.02 0.31
N PHE A 19 -13.99 -10.02 0.03
CA PHE A 19 -12.71 -9.85 0.71
C PHE A 19 -12.87 -9.71 2.23
N LEU A 20 -13.89 -8.99 2.71
CA LEU A 20 -14.09 -8.80 4.14
C LEU A 20 -14.38 -10.14 4.82
N LEU A 21 -15.33 -10.90 4.28
CA LEU A 21 -15.65 -12.23 4.82
C LEU A 21 -14.45 -13.17 4.76
N TRP A 22 -13.68 -13.15 3.66
CA TRP A 22 -12.44 -13.91 3.55
C TRP A 22 -11.42 -13.55 4.65
N THR A 23 -11.25 -12.25 4.97
CA THR A 23 -10.35 -11.85 6.05
C THR A 23 -10.82 -12.34 7.42
N GLU A 24 -12.12 -12.23 7.71
CA GLU A 24 -12.71 -12.68 8.98
C GLU A 24 -12.55 -14.20 9.16
N GLU A 25 -12.86 -14.98 8.12
CA GLU A 25 -12.67 -16.44 8.12
C GLU A 25 -11.20 -16.83 8.28
N THR A 26 -10.30 -16.16 7.55
CA THR A 26 -8.86 -16.42 7.63
C THR A 26 -8.33 -16.15 9.04
N VAL A 27 -8.74 -15.04 9.66
CA VAL A 27 -8.38 -14.73 11.05
C VAL A 27 -8.95 -15.76 12.03
N ALA A 28 -10.19 -16.21 11.82
CA ALA A 28 -10.81 -17.23 12.67
C ALA A 28 -10.04 -18.56 12.62
N LYS A 29 -9.67 -19.02 11.41
CA LYS A 29 -8.87 -20.23 11.20
C LYS A 29 -7.47 -20.13 11.83
N LEU A 30 -6.80 -18.99 11.65
CA LEU A 30 -5.49 -18.72 12.28
C LEU A 30 -5.57 -18.76 13.81
N ARG A 31 -6.62 -18.17 14.41
CA ARG A 31 -6.85 -18.22 15.87
C ARG A 31 -7.12 -19.63 16.38
N ALA A 32 -7.84 -20.44 15.59
CA ALA A 32 -8.11 -21.84 15.88
C ALA A 32 -6.88 -22.75 15.66
N ARG A 33 -5.78 -22.22 15.09
CA ARG A 33 -4.61 -22.99 14.62
C ARG A 33 -4.96 -24.04 13.55
N ASP A 34 -6.03 -23.80 12.81
CA ASP A 34 -6.48 -24.67 11.72
C ASP A 34 -5.76 -24.31 10.41
N PHE A 35 -4.45 -24.58 10.36
CA PHE A 35 -3.61 -24.19 9.25
C PHE A 35 -3.90 -24.96 7.96
N ASP A 36 -4.48 -26.15 8.06
CA ASP A 36 -4.78 -27.02 6.91
C ASP A 36 -5.88 -26.42 6.01
N HIS A 37 -6.74 -25.55 6.57
CA HIS A 37 -7.86 -24.92 5.85
C HIS A 37 -7.66 -23.42 5.58
N VAL A 38 -6.48 -22.87 5.93
CA VAL A 38 -6.12 -21.50 5.58
C VAL A 38 -5.76 -21.44 4.10
N ASP A 39 -6.31 -20.45 3.42
CA ASP A 39 -5.93 -20.10 2.05
C ASP A 39 -4.55 -19.41 2.05
N LEU A 40 -3.50 -20.22 2.18
CA LEU A 40 -2.13 -19.76 2.39
C LEU A 40 -1.60 -18.95 1.22
N GLU A 41 -1.98 -19.28 -0.02
CA GLU A 41 -1.50 -18.55 -1.21
C GLU A 41 -1.99 -17.10 -1.19
N ASN A 42 -3.29 -16.88 -1.01
CA ASN A 42 -3.85 -15.52 -0.94
C ASN A 42 -3.39 -14.77 0.32
N LEU A 43 -3.21 -15.47 1.45
CA LEU A 43 -2.69 -14.85 2.68
C LEU A 43 -1.23 -14.38 2.52
N ILE A 44 -0.36 -15.18 1.92
CA ILE A 44 1.03 -14.81 1.66
C ILE A 44 1.08 -13.62 0.70
N GLU A 45 0.32 -13.68 -0.40
CA GLU A 45 0.24 -12.58 -1.36
C GLU A 45 -0.15 -11.27 -0.67
N GLU A 46 -1.15 -11.31 0.21
CA GLU A 46 -1.62 -10.12 0.93
C GLU A 46 -0.59 -9.59 1.92
N ILE A 47 0.08 -10.46 2.68
CA ILE A 47 1.16 -10.03 3.59
C ILE A 47 2.31 -9.37 2.82
N GLU A 48 2.68 -9.93 1.66
CA GLU A 48 3.69 -9.29 0.81
C GLU A 48 3.17 -7.98 0.19
N SER A 49 1.88 -7.91 -0.15
CA SER A 49 1.23 -6.72 -0.70
C SER A 49 1.31 -5.54 0.28
N LEU A 50 1.08 -5.80 1.57
CA LEU A 50 1.20 -4.82 2.65
C LEU A 50 2.62 -4.24 2.72
N GLY A 51 3.66 -5.09 2.72
CA GLY A 51 5.04 -4.61 2.74
C GLY A 51 5.42 -3.80 1.47
N ARG A 52 4.84 -4.13 0.32
CA ARG A 52 5.01 -3.36 -0.93
C ARG A 52 4.28 -2.02 -0.90
N SER A 53 3.08 -1.98 -0.31
CA SER A 53 2.24 -0.78 -0.26
C SER A 53 2.86 0.29 0.65
N GLU A 54 3.35 -0.06 1.83
CA GLU A 54 4.06 0.87 2.73
C GLU A 54 5.28 1.52 2.05
N LYS A 55 6.10 0.72 1.36
CA LYS A 55 7.25 1.23 0.60
C LYS A 55 6.84 2.19 -0.51
N LYS A 56 5.75 1.86 -1.22
CA LYS A 56 5.22 2.68 -2.31
C LYS A 56 4.65 3.99 -1.77
N GLU A 57 4.00 3.97 -0.62
CA GLU A 57 3.48 5.15 0.05
C GLU A 57 4.59 6.14 0.40
N VAL A 58 5.64 5.71 1.09
CA VAL A 58 6.80 6.57 1.40
C VAL A 58 7.41 7.17 0.14
N ARG A 59 7.58 6.36 -0.92
CA ARG A 59 8.08 6.85 -2.22
C ARG A 59 7.18 7.93 -2.81
N ASN A 60 5.87 7.73 -2.80
CA ASN A 60 4.91 8.70 -3.34
C ASN A 60 4.90 9.99 -2.53
N ARG A 61 4.93 9.90 -1.20
CA ARG A 61 4.98 11.07 -0.31
C ARG A 61 6.25 11.89 -0.52
N LEU A 62 7.41 11.22 -0.64
CA LEU A 62 8.68 11.87 -0.99
C LEU A 62 8.62 12.56 -2.36
N LYS A 63 8.06 11.89 -3.38
CA LYS A 63 7.88 12.50 -4.71
C LYS A 63 7.06 13.78 -4.63
N THR A 64 5.90 13.74 -3.97
CA THR A 64 5.02 14.89 -3.80
C THR A 64 5.71 16.01 -3.01
N LEU A 65 6.43 15.66 -1.93
CA LEU A 65 7.18 16.62 -1.14
C LEU A 65 8.25 17.34 -1.97
N LEU A 66 9.06 16.59 -2.72
CA LEU A 66 10.10 17.17 -3.58
C LEU A 66 9.50 18.05 -4.68
N GLU A 67 8.41 17.62 -5.31
CA GLU A 67 7.70 18.40 -6.32
C GLU A 67 7.28 19.77 -5.77
N HIS A 68 6.66 19.81 -4.60
CA HIS A 68 6.16 21.06 -4.02
C HIS A 68 7.29 21.95 -3.47
N LEU A 69 8.37 21.36 -2.94
CA LEU A 69 9.56 22.12 -2.55
C LEU A 69 10.19 22.81 -3.77
N ILE A 70 10.32 22.10 -4.89
CA ILE A 70 10.86 22.68 -6.14
C ILE A 70 9.94 23.79 -6.65
N LYS A 71 8.62 23.55 -6.70
CA LYS A 71 7.64 24.58 -7.09
C LYS A 71 7.78 25.82 -6.21
N ARG A 72 7.86 25.65 -4.89
CA ARG A 72 7.94 26.76 -3.94
C ARG A 72 9.19 27.63 -4.09
N ILE A 73 10.32 27.03 -4.49
CA ILE A 73 11.60 27.73 -4.66
C ILE A 73 11.71 28.41 -6.02
N TYR A 74 11.24 27.75 -7.09
CA TYR A 74 11.57 28.13 -8.46
C TYR A 74 10.40 28.63 -9.30
N VAL A 75 9.16 28.49 -8.85
CA VAL A 75 7.97 28.90 -9.61
C VAL A 75 7.36 30.15 -8.98
N ASP A 76 7.29 31.24 -9.75
CA ASP A 76 6.75 32.52 -9.30
C ASP A 76 5.21 32.56 -9.47
N MET A 77 4.50 31.97 -8.51
CA MET A 77 3.04 32.01 -8.41
C MET A 77 2.62 32.27 -6.95
N PRO A 78 2.63 33.53 -6.50
CA PRO A 78 2.38 33.88 -5.10
C PRO A 78 1.05 33.37 -4.54
N GLN A 79 0.01 33.28 -5.39
CA GLN A 79 -1.31 32.76 -5.02
C GLN A 79 -1.29 31.28 -4.62
N GLU A 80 -0.30 30.51 -5.08
CA GLU A 80 -0.17 29.07 -4.82
C GLU A 80 0.72 28.76 -3.61
N PHE A 81 1.53 29.73 -3.13
CA PHE A 81 2.53 29.48 -2.09
C PHE A 81 1.94 28.89 -0.82
N ASN A 82 0.81 29.42 -0.36
CA ASN A 82 0.13 28.91 0.84
C ASN A 82 -0.32 27.46 0.67
N ALA A 83 -0.86 27.11 -0.50
CA ALA A 83 -1.30 25.75 -0.79
C ALA A 83 -0.11 24.79 -0.84
N TRP A 84 0.98 25.17 -1.51
CA TRP A 84 2.19 24.35 -1.56
C TRP A 84 2.84 24.18 -0.19
N GLU A 85 2.92 25.23 0.62
CA GLU A 85 3.43 25.13 1.99
C GLU A 85 2.55 24.27 2.90
N CYS A 86 1.23 24.23 2.66
CA CYS A 86 0.32 23.29 3.32
C CYS A 86 0.69 21.85 2.96
N ILE A 87 0.80 21.55 1.66
CA ILE A 87 1.15 20.21 1.16
C ILE A 87 2.54 19.79 1.68
N ILE A 88 3.53 20.68 1.67
CA ILE A 88 4.88 20.40 2.20
C ILE A 88 4.81 19.98 3.68
N ARG A 89 4.04 20.69 4.50
CA ARG A 89 3.90 20.37 5.93
C ARG A 89 3.19 19.03 6.13
N GLU A 90 2.10 18.79 5.42
CA GLU A 90 1.35 17.54 5.46
C GLU A 90 2.23 16.35 5.05
N GLN A 91 2.90 16.43 3.90
CA GLN A 91 3.76 15.33 3.44
C GLN A 91 4.92 15.04 4.40
N ARG A 92 5.47 16.08 5.07
CA ARG A 92 6.50 15.88 6.10
C ARG A 92 5.96 15.19 7.33
N ALA A 93 4.82 15.63 7.85
CA ALA A 93 4.19 15.03 9.02
C ALA A 93 3.82 13.56 8.76
N ASP A 94 3.19 13.28 7.62
CA ASP A 94 2.80 11.91 7.27
C ASP A 94 4.00 10.99 7.02
N LEU A 95 5.09 11.51 6.44
CA LEU A 95 6.34 10.77 6.32
C LEU A 95 6.93 10.45 7.69
N GLU A 96 6.90 11.39 8.63
CA GLU A 96 7.40 11.16 9.98
C GLU A 96 6.57 10.08 10.69
N LEU A 97 5.24 10.15 10.59
CA LEU A 97 4.34 9.12 11.12
C LEU A 97 4.61 7.75 10.51
N ALA A 98 4.71 7.64 9.18
CA ALA A 98 5.02 6.37 8.51
C ALA A 98 6.35 5.76 8.97
N LEU A 99 7.36 6.59 9.25
CA LEU A 99 8.67 6.13 9.75
C LEU A 99 8.67 5.81 11.25
N ILE A 100 7.71 6.31 12.02
CA ILE A 100 7.47 5.93 13.42
C ILE A 100 6.75 4.58 13.46
N ASP A 101 5.69 4.42 12.66
CA ASP A 101 4.89 3.20 12.61
C ASP A 101 5.70 2.02 12.07
N SER A 102 6.54 2.27 11.06
CA SER A 102 7.39 1.25 10.42
C SER A 102 8.85 1.71 10.34
N PRO A 103 9.64 1.60 11.43
CA PRO A 103 11.03 2.06 11.47
C PRO A 103 11.97 1.40 10.45
N SER A 104 11.64 0.19 9.98
CA SER A 104 12.37 -0.52 8.93
C SER A 104 12.37 0.24 7.59
N LEU A 105 11.38 1.11 7.36
CA LEU A 105 11.29 1.99 6.18
C LEU A 105 12.41 3.05 6.13
N LYS A 106 13.22 3.21 7.18
CA LYS A 106 14.43 4.06 7.11
C LYS A 106 15.55 3.42 6.30
N THR A 107 15.57 2.09 6.18
CA THR A 107 16.69 1.31 5.63
C THR A 107 16.50 0.95 4.16
N ILE A 108 15.33 1.20 3.58
CA ILE A 108 14.99 0.83 2.19
C ILE A 108 15.80 1.58 1.12
N TRP A 109 16.44 2.70 1.48
CA TRP A 109 17.25 3.53 0.56
C TRP A 109 18.76 3.36 0.73
N ASN A 110 19.21 2.35 1.48
CA ASN A 110 20.62 1.94 1.51
C ASN A 110 21.03 1.18 0.26
#